data_AF-A0A842I6S8-F1
#
_entry.id   AF-A0A842I6S8-F1
#
_cell.length_a   1.000
_cell.length_b   1.000
_cell.length_c   1.000
_cell.angle_alpha   90.00
_cell.angle_beta   90.00
_cell.angle_gamma   90.00
#
_symmetry.space_group_name_H-M   'P 1'
#
loop_
_entity.id
_entity.type
_entity.pdbx_description
1 polymer ?
#
loop_
_entity_poly.entity_id
_entity_poly.type
_entity_poly.pdbx_seq_one_letter_code
_entity_poly.pdbx_strand_id
1 'polypeptide(L)'
;MLWDIRTQMKPALAVIDLIPNIHRTPALAALRRAVLEGRPATFRLTDEERELAFHDAHVQLTSPIGARVLRALYDAGHLKLKKPATKSLPALDAYIATEAAFRAEVARLVAADDARRSRLAEIIADPACARPDELTVDLVDKVISARHGYAATGTVTIAGLPCHRSHSSATAADDARYRSEASFRCWWIDSAGQRQGDAG
;
A
#
# COMPACT_ATOMS: atom_id res chain seq x y z
N MET A 1 1.61 -2.79 0.66
CA MET A 1 1.02 -2.96 -0.69
C MET A 1 0.34 -1.69 -1.20
N LEU A 2 -0.84 -1.30 -0.68
CA LEU A 2 -1.58 -0.11 -1.19
C LEU A 2 -0.78 1.20 -1.05
N TRP A 3 -0.03 1.37 0.05
CA TRP A 3 0.86 2.54 0.21
C TRP A 3 2.01 2.54 -0.79
N ASP A 4 2.68 1.39 -0.98
CA ASP A 4 3.83 1.26 -1.87
C ASP A 4 3.44 1.56 -3.32
N ILE A 5 2.27 1.08 -3.77
CA ILE A 5 1.72 1.42 -5.09
C ILE A 5 1.47 2.93 -5.21
N ARG A 6 0.95 3.58 -4.17
CA ARG A 6 0.69 5.04 -4.17
C ARG A 6 1.98 5.85 -4.27
N THR A 7 3.11 5.36 -3.73
CA THR A 7 4.41 6.05 -3.88
C THR A 7 4.90 6.13 -5.33
N GLN A 8 4.38 5.25 -6.20
CA GLN A 8 4.67 5.28 -7.64
C GLN A 8 3.79 6.26 -8.42
N MET A 9 2.78 6.86 -7.78
CA MET A 9 1.84 7.79 -8.41
C MET A 9 2.25 9.25 -8.15
N LYS A 10 1.77 10.17 -8.99
CA LYS A 10 2.03 11.61 -8.85
C LYS A 10 0.78 12.36 -8.37
N PRO A 11 0.92 13.51 -7.69
CA PRO A 11 -0.20 14.39 -7.40
C PRO A 11 -1.00 14.72 -8.67
N ALA A 12 -2.31 14.52 -8.64
CA ALA A 12 -3.17 14.63 -9.83
C ALA A 12 -3.11 16.02 -10.47
N LEU A 13 -3.06 17.08 -9.66
CA LEU A 13 -2.93 18.45 -10.16
C LEU A 13 -1.59 18.68 -10.89
N ALA A 14 -0.50 18.07 -10.43
CA ALA A 14 0.80 18.19 -11.10
C ALA A 14 0.81 17.50 -12.48
N VAL A 15 0.07 16.40 -12.63
CA VAL A 15 -0.10 15.73 -13.93
C VAL A 15 -1.05 16.51 -14.84
N ILE A 16 -2.13 17.09 -14.30
CA ILE A 16 -3.03 17.97 -15.04
C ILE A 16 -2.29 19.19 -15.59
N ASP A 17 -1.34 19.74 -14.83
CA ASP A 17 -0.52 20.88 -15.25
C ASP A 17 0.42 20.58 -16.43
N LEU A 18 0.60 19.30 -16.80
CA LEU A 18 1.29 18.92 -18.03
C LEU A 18 0.47 19.30 -19.29
N ILE A 19 -0.83 19.61 -19.12
CA ILE A 19 -1.70 20.12 -20.18
C ILE A 19 -1.71 21.67 -20.13
N PRO A 20 -1.23 22.36 -21.17
CA PRO A 20 -1.16 23.81 -21.17
C PRO A 20 -2.56 24.44 -21.19
N ASN A 21 -2.68 25.61 -20.56
CA ASN A 21 -3.90 26.42 -20.55
C ASN A 21 -5.14 25.71 -19.97
N ILE A 22 -5.00 24.66 -19.17
CA ILE A 22 -6.15 23.93 -18.62
C ILE A 22 -6.79 24.62 -17.41
N HIS A 23 -8.10 24.43 -17.21
CA HIS A 23 -8.73 24.71 -15.94
C HIS A 23 -8.58 23.49 -15.01
N ARG A 24 -7.74 23.62 -13.97
CA ARG A 24 -7.38 22.53 -13.04
C ARG A 24 -8.58 21.82 -12.41
N THR A 25 -9.46 22.56 -11.74
CA THR A 25 -10.58 21.96 -11.00
C THR A 25 -11.58 21.22 -11.90
N PRO A 26 -12.04 21.80 -13.03
CA PRO A 26 -12.85 21.04 -13.99
C PRO A 26 -12.15 19.81 -14.56
N ALA A 27 -10.86 19.89 -14.85
CA ALA A 27 -10.10 18.76 -15.38
C ALA A 27 -9.98 17.61 -14.38
N LEU A 28 -9.73 17.94 -13.11
CA LEU A 28 -9.69 16.98 -12.02
C LEU A 28 -11.04 16.29 -11.80
N ALA A 29 -12.13 17.07 -11.84
CA ALA A 29 -13.48 16.51 -11.74
C ALA A 29 -13.82 15.59 -12.93
N ALA A 30 -13.44 15.98 -14.15
CA ALA A 30 -13.63 15.18 -15.35
C ALA A 30 -12.82 13.87 -15.29
N LEU A 31 -11.56 13.93 -14.86
CA LEU A 31 -10.71 12.75 -14.64
C LEU A 31 -11.35 11.78 -13.64
N ARG A 32 -11.69 12.28 -12.45
CA ARG A 32 -12.30 11.48 -11.38
C ARG A 32 -13.57 10.79 -11.87
N ARG A 33 -14.42 11.53 -12.58
CA ARG A 33 -15.66 11.00 -13.16
C ARG A 33 -15.39 9.92 -14.22
N ALA A 34 -14.50 10.17 -15.17
CA ALA A 34 -14.19 9.24 -16.25
C ALA A 34 -13.60 7.92 -15.74
N VAL A 35 -12.75 7.98 -14.71
CA VAL A 35 -12.19 6.80 -14.04
C VAL A 35 -13.28 6.05 -13.26
N LEU A 36 -14.12 6.76 -12.50
CA LEU A 36 -15.22 6.15 -11.77
C LEU A 36 -16.22 5.45 -12.71
N GLU A 37 -16.54 6.05 -13.85
CA GLU A 37 -17.45 5.47 -14.85
C GLU A 37 -16.78 4.36 -15.69
N GLY A 38 -15.45 4.27 -15.70
CA GLY A 38 -14.68 3.29 -16.47
C GLY A 38 -14.76 3.48 -17.99
N ARG A 39 -15.28 4.62 -18.45
CA ARG A 39 -15.55 4.90 -19.88
C ARG A 39 -14.94 6.24 -20.32
N PRO A 40 -13.62 6.35 -20.37
CA PRO A 40 -12.96 7.54 -20.91
C PRO A 40 -13.14 7.59 -22.43
N ALA A 41 -14.13 8.35 -22.90
CA ALA A 41 -14.42 8.76 -24.29
C ALA A 41 -14.14 7.73 -25.42
N THR A 42 -12.87 7.38 -25.65
CA THR A 42 -12.38 6.52 -26.73
C THR A 42 -12.09 5.07 -26.34
N PHE A 43 -12.08 4.71 -25.05
CA PHE A 43 -11.83 3.33 -24.59
C PHE A 43 -12.56 3.00 -23.28
N ARG A 44 -12.46 1.74 -22.83
CA ARG A 44 -12.97 1.26 -21.55
C ARG A 44 -11.82 0.83 -20.65
N LEU A 45 -11.92 1.16 -19.37
CA LEU A 45 -11.00 0.70 -18.33
C LEU A 45 -11.50 -0.61 -17.73
N THR A 46 -10.60 -1.54 -17.44
CA THR A 46 -10.91 -2.66 -16.54
C THR A 46 -11.04 -2.17 -15.10
N ASP A 47 -11.62 -2.98 -14.20
CA ASP A 47 -11.73 -2.60 -12.79
C ASP A 47 -10.36 -2.39 -12.12
N GLU A 48 -9.39 -3.25 -12.42
CA GLU A 48 -8.00 -3.08 -11.97
C GLU A 48 -7.39 -1.76 -12.47
N GLU A 49 -7.60 -1.41 -13.75
CA GLU A 49 -7.11 -0.15 -14.28
C GLU A 49 -7.78 1.06 -13.62
N ARG A 50 -9.06 0.96 -13.24
CA ARG A 50 -9.77 2.05 -12.54
C ARG A 50 -9.15 2.31 -11.17
N GLU A 51 -8.84 1.25 -10.42
CA GLU A 51 -8.18 1.36 -9.12
C GLU A 51 -6.78 1.96 -9.22
N LEU A 52 -6.02 1.58 -10.26
CA LEU A 52 -4.66 2.07 -10.47
C LEU A 52 -4.60 3.46 -11.12
N ALA A 53 -5.63 3.89 -11.86
CA ALA A 53 -5.63 5.16 -12.59
C ALA A 53 -5.68 6.38 -11.66
N PHE A 54 -6.49 6.32 -10.60
CA PHE A 54 -6.77 7.46 -9.74
C PHE A 54 -7.01 7.04 -8.30
N HIS A 55 -6.25 7.64 -7.38
CA HIS A 55 -6.46 7.46 -5.95
C HIS A 55 -7.09 8.72 -5.34
N ASP A 56 -8.30 8.56 -4.82
CA ASP A 56 -9.08 9.64 -4.22
C ASP A 56 -8.87 9.69 -2.71
N ALA A 57 -8.04 10.64 -2.27
CA ALA A 57 -7.71 10.90 -0.86
C ALA A 57 -7.49 12.40 -0.64
N HIS A 58 -7.05 12.80 0.56
CA HIS A 58 -6.74 14.21 0.86
C HIS A 58 -5.75 14.81 -0.16
N VAL A 59 -4.74 14.02 -0.56
CA VAL A 59 -3.93 14.29 -1.75
C VAL A 59 -4.35 13.30 -2.82
N GLN A 60 -4.99 13.80 -3.87
CA GLN A 60 -5.40 12.98 -5.01
C GLN A 60 -4.19 12.63 -5.87
N LEU A 61 -4.02 11.35 -6.19
CA LEU A 61 -2.91 10.85 -6.97
C LEU A 61 -3.40 10.28 -8.30
N THR A 62 -2.57 10.36 -9.33
CA THR A 62 -2.83 9.75 -10.62
C THR A 62 -1.59 9.07 -11.18
N SER A 63 -1.78 7.86 -11.72
CA SER A 63 -0.73 7.08 -12.37
C SER A 63 -0.64 7.44 -13.86
N PRO A 64 0.31 6.85 -14.61
CA PRO A 64 0.34 6.95 -16.06
C PRO A 64 -0.97 6.49 -16.76
N ILE A 65 -1.71 5.55 -16.15
CA ILE A 65 -3.02 5.10 -16.66
C ILE A 65 -4.04 6.26 -16.58
N GLY A 66 -4.06 6.98 -15.47
CA GLY A 66 -4.91 8.18 -15.33
C GLY A 66 -4.46 9.33 -16.24
N ALA A 67 -3.16 9.44 -16.54
CA ALA A 67 -2.67 10.38 -17.54
C ALA A 67 -3.15 10.03 -18.96
N ARG A 68 -3.25 8.74 -19.30
CA ARG A 68 -3.84 8.28 -20.56
C ARG A 68 -5.34 8.61 -20.64
N VAL A 69 -6.06 8.53 -19.53
CA VAL A 69 -7.45 9.01 -19.43
C VAL A 69 -7.53 10.52 -19.66
N LEU A 70 -6.66 11.32 -19.03
CA LEU A 70 -6.58 12.77 -19.27
C LEU A 70 -6.34 13.09 -20.74
N ARG A 71 -5.44 12.35 -21.41
CA ARG A 71 -5.17 12.53 -22.84
C ARG A 71 -6.41 12.25 -23.70
N ALA A 72 -7.12 11.15 -23.45
CA ALA A 72 -8.35 10.85 -24.19
C ALA A 72 -9.45 11.90 -23.96
N LEU A 73 -9.60 12.42 -22.73
CA LEU A 73 -10.53 13.52 -22.45
C LEU A 73 -10.13 14.82 -23.15
N TYR A 74 -8.82 15.10 -23.25
CA TYR A 74 -8.29 16.26 -23.97
C TYR A 74 -8.61 16.17 -25.47
N ASP A 75 -8.27 15.04 -26.09
CA ASP A 75 -8.46 14.81 -27.52
C ASP A 75 -9.95 14.79 -27.91
N ALA A 76 -10.83 14.34 -27.01
CA ALA A 76 -12.28 14.37 -27.18
C ALA A 76 -12.93 15.74 -26.87
N GLY A 77 -12.15 16.75 -26.46
CA GLY A 77 -12.68 18.09 -26.15
C GLY A 77 -13.51 18.17 -24.87
N HIS A 78 -13.41 17.19 -23.98
CA HIS A 78 -14.13 17.18 -22.69
C HIS A 78 -13.45 17.99 -21.59
N LEU A 79 -12.24 18.48 -21.83
CA LEU A 79 -11.50 19.32 -20.88
C LEU A 79 -11.70 20.80 -21.18
N LYS A 80 -12.03 21.57 -20.13
CA LYS A 80 -12.17 23.03 -20.23
C LYS A 80 -10.78 23.69 -20.31
N LEU A 81 -10.52 24.42 -21.40
CA LEU A 81 -9.28 25.14 -21.65
C LEU A 81 -9.50 26.66 -21.61
N LYS A 82 -8.48 27.39 -21.14
CA LYS A 82 -8.38 28.86 -21.14
C LYS A 82 -8.05 29.43 -22.52
N LYS A 83 -7.46 28.61 -23.39
CA LYS A 83 -7.04 28.93 -24.77
C LYS A 83 -7.36 27.74 -25.68
N PRO A 84 -7.38 27.92 -27.01
CA PRO A 84 -7.57 26.81 -27.94
C PRO A 84 -6.58 25.66 -27.70
N ALA A 85 -7.04 24.44 -28.00
CA ALA A 85 -6.24 23.24 -27.85
C ALA A 85 -4.98 23.29 -28.71
N THR A 86 -3.86 22.86 -28.14
CA THR A 86 -2.60 22.63 -28.82
C THR A 86 -2.56 21.21 -29.36
N LYS A 87 -2.02 21.01 -30.56
CA LYS A 87 -1.97 19.69 -31.21
C LYS A 87 -1.09 18.66 -30.49
N SER A 88 -0.15 19.09 -29.65
CA SER A 88 0.84 18.23 -29.00
C SER A 88 0.92 18.51 -27.51
N LEU A 89 1.10 17.44 -26.72
CA LEU A 89 1.23 17.46 -25.27
C LEU A 89 2.44 16.62 -24.81
N PRO A 90 3.68 17.01 -25.19
CA PRO A 90 4.85 16.15 -25.05
C PRO A 90 5.15 15.74 -23.60
N ALA A 91 4.89 16.62 -22.63
CA ALA A 91 5.11 16.32 -21.22
C ALA A 91 4.11 15.28 -20.67
N LEU A 92 2.85 15.36 -21.12
CA LEU A 92 1.83 14.36 -20.76
C LEU A 92 2.15 13.01 -21.43
N ASP A 93 2.53 13.04 -22.71
CA ASP A 93 2.88 11.85 -23.48
C ASP A 93 4.10 11.12 -22.89
N ALA A 94 5.12 11.88 -22.45
CA ALA A 94 6.28 11.31 -21.76
C ALA A 94 5.89 10.63 -20.44
N TYR A 95 4.92 11.17 -19.69
CA TYR A 95 4.44 10.51 -18.48
C TYR A 95 3.62 9.25 -18.81
N ILE A 96 2.75 9.29 -19.82
CA ILE A 96 1.99 8.13 -20.29
C ILE A 96 2.93 7.00 -20.73
N ALA A 97 4.04 7.31 -21.40
CA ALA A 97 5.03 6.33 -21.84
C ALA A 97 5.64 5.50 -20.68
N THR A 98 5.54 5.98 -19.43
CA THR A 98 5.99 5.23 -18.25
C THR A 98 4.99 4.17 -17.75
N GLU A 99 3.82 4.03 -18.39
CA GLU A 99 2.77 3.10 -17.97
C GLU A 99 3.25 1.65 -17.87
N ALA A 100 4.06 1.18 -18.83
CA ALA A 100 4.58 -0.18 -18.81
C ALA A 100 5.49 -0.45 -17.60
N ALA A 101 6.38 0.50 -17.27
CA ALA A 101 7.26 0.42 -16.10
C ALA A 101 6.45 0.48 -14.81
N PHE A 102 5.44 1.35 -14.73
CA PHE A 102 4.53 1.43 -13.59
C PHE A 102 3.80 0.09 -13.36
N ARG A 103 3.24 -0.53 -14.41
CA ARG A 103 2.56 -1.83 -14.31
C ARG A 103 3.50 -2.95 -13.85
N ALA A 104 4.73 -2.98 -14.37
CA ALA A 104 5.73 -3.95 -13.95
C ALA A 104 6.07 -3.82 -12.45
N GLU A 105 6.18 -2.59 -11.95
CA GLU A 105 6.46 -2.35 -10.54
C GLU A 105 5.26 -2.72 -9.65
N VAL A 106 4.03 -2.39 -10.07
CA VAL A 106 2.82 -2.83 -9.35
C VAL A 106 2.75 -4.35 -9.27
N ALA A 107 2.98 -5.06 -10.38
CA ALA A 107 2.98 -6.52 -10.41
C ALA A 107 4.05 -7.10 -9.46
N ARG A 108 5.25 -6.52 -9.43
CA ARG A 108 6.32 -6.90 -8.52
C ARG A 108 5.92 -6.72 -7.05
N LEU A 109 5.29 -5.59 -6.71
CA LEU A 109 4.84 -5.29 -5.34
C LEU A 109 3.73 -6.24 -4.88
N VAL A 110 2.78 -6.57 -5.77
CA VAL A 110 1.71 -7.53 -5.49
C VAL A 110 2.29 -8.92 -5.27
N ALA A 111 3.15 -9.39 -6.18
CA ALA A 111 3.79 -10.71 -6.06
C ALA A 111 4.63 -10.83 -4.77
N ALA A 112 5.33 -9.77 -4.37
CA ALA A 112 6.10 -9.76 -3.12
C ALA A 112 5.19 -9.82 -1.87
N ASP A 113 4.06 -9.11 -1.86
CA ASP A 113 3.13 -9.17 -0.74
C ASP A 113 2.42 -10.52 -0.66
N ASP A 114 2.04 -11.10 -1.80
CA ASP A 114 1.45 -12.44 -1.87
C ASP A 114 2.44 -13.50 -1.38
N ALA A 115 3.70 -13.46 -1.82
CA ALA A 115 4.74 -14.35 -1.34
C ALA A 115 4.94 -14.23 0.18
N ARG A 116 4.93 -13.01 0.73
CA ARG A 116 5.02 -12.77 2.18
C ARG A 116 3.83 -13.36 2.93
N ARG A 117 2.60 -13.20 2.42
CA ARG A 117 1.39 -13.77 3.01
C ARG A 117 1.38 -15.29 2.95
N SER A 118 1.76 -15.87 1.82
CA SER A 118 1.90 -17.32 1.65
C SER A 118 2.94 -17.88 2.62
N ARG A 119 4.10 -17.24 2.74
CA ARG A 119 5.15 -17.67 3.69
C ARG A 119 4.68 -17.57 5.14
N LEU A 120 3.97 -16.52 5.51
CA LEU A 120 3.37 -16.39 6.84
C LEU A 120 2.35 -17.51 7.12
N ALA A 121 1.48 -17.82 6.16
CA ALA A 121 0.49 -18.89 6.31
C ALA A 121 1.15 -20.27 6.47
N GLU A 122 2.22 -20.52 5.71
CA GLU A 122 3.04 -21.74 5.84
C GLU A 122 3.63 -21.87 7.25
N ILE A 123 4.25 -20.80 7.78
CA ILE A 123 4.83 -20.79 9.13
C ILE A 123 3.76 -20.92 10.22
N ILE A 124 2.58 -20.34 10.04
CA ILE A 124 1.48 -20.49 11.00
C ILE A 124 1.01 -21.95 11.06
N ALA A 125 0.90 -22.62 9.90
CA ALA A 125 0.52 -24.03 9.83
C ALA A 125 1.60 -24.92 10.48
N ASP A 126 2.87 -24.70 10.12
CA ASP A 126 4.02 -25.41 10.66
C ASP A 126 5.15 -24.45 11.10
N PRO A 127 5.18 -24.03 12.38
CA PRO A 127 6.22 -23.13 12.88
C PRO A 127 7.64 -23.69 12.83
N ALA A 128 7.81 -25.01 12.70
CA ALA A 128 9.13 -25.62 12.59
C ALA A 128 9.78 -25.35 11.22
N CYS A 129 9.01 -25.04 10.18
CA CYS A 129 9.52 -24.75 8.84
C CYS A 129 10.13 -23.33 8.70
N ALA A 130 9.95 -22.48 9.70
CA ALA A 130 10.54 -21.15 9.75
C ALA A 130 12.06 -21.22 9.92
N ARG A 131 12.77 -20.20 9.44
CA ARG A 131 14.18 -19.99 9.71
C ARG A 131 14.38 -18.97 10.83
N PRO A 132 15.47 -19.06 11.61
CA PRO A 132 15.73 -18.11 12.70
C PRO A 132 15.79 -16.64 12.27
N ASP A 133 16.26 -16.34 11.06
CA ASP A 133 16.32 -14.98 10.48
C ASP A 133 14.96 -14.41 10.07
N GLU A 134 13.92 -15.25 10.02
CA GLU A 134 12.54 -14.83 9.73
C GLU A 134 11.79 -14.39 11.00
N LEU A 135 12.37 -14.61 12.19
CA LEU A 135 11.74 -14.26 13.45
C LEU A 135 11.62 -12.74 13.62
N THR A 136 10.39 -12.31 13.87
CA THR A 136 10.03 -10.93 14.19
C THR A 136 8.96 -10.94 15.27
N VAL A 137 8.80 -9.81 15.99
CA VAL A 137 7.75 -9.64 17.00
C VAL A 137 6.36 -9.92 16.41
N ASP A 138 6.09 -9.40 15.21
CA ASP A 138 4.82 -9.62 14.47
C ASP A 138 4.60 -11.11 14.12
N LEU A 139 5.64 -11.83 13.69
CA LEU A 139 5.53 -13.25 13.39
C LEU A 139 5.19 -14.07 14.64
N VAL A 140 5.89 -13.81 15.75
CA VAL A 140 5.64 -14.52 17.03
C VAL A 140 4.21 -14.26 17.51
N ASP A 141 3.76 -13.01 17.48
CA ASP A 141 2.41 -12.62 17.88
C ASP A 141 1.34 -13.36 17.06
N LYS A 142 1.53 -13.43 15.74
CA LYS A 142 0.61 -14.10 14.81
C LYS A 142 0.57 -15.61 15.00
N VAL A 143 1.72 -16.25 15.18
CA VAL A 143 1.77 -17.71 15.41
C VAL A 143 1.10 -18.08 16.74
N ILE A 144 1.36 -17.32 17.81
CA ILE A 144 0.71 -17.56 19.12
C ILE A 144 -0.79 -17.29 19.03
N SER A 145 -1.20 -16.19 18.39
CA SER A 145 -2.62 -15.86 18.20
C SER A 145 -3.35 -16.94 17.40
N ALA A 146 -2.74 -17.48 16.36
CA ALA A 146 -3.33 -18.53 15.53
C ALA A 146 -3.43 -19.89 16.25
N ARG A 147 -2.43 -20.26 17.07
CA ARG A 147 -2.38 -21.57 17.74
C ARG A 147 -3.09 -21.61 19.09
N HIS A 148 -3.12 -20.49 19.82
CA HIS A 148 -3.59 -20.44 21.20
C HIS A 148 -4.72 -19.43 21.41
N GLY A 149 -5.04 -18.61 20.41
CA GLY A 149 -6.07 -17.58 20.45
C GLY A 149 -5.51 -16.18 20.66
N TYR A 150 -6.26 -15.16 20.21
CA TYR A 150 -5.80 -13.77 20.12
C TYR A 150 -5.25 -13.16 21.41
N ALA A 151 -5.79 -13.54 22.58
CA ALA A 151 -5.37 -13.01 23.88
C ALA A 151 -4.40 -13.94 24.64
N ALA A 152 -3.96 -15.03 24.01
CA ALA A 152 -3.09 -15.99 24.68
C ALA A 152 -1.70 -15.40 24.93
N THR A 153 -1.19 -15.65 26.13
CA THR A 153 0.23 -15.49 26.47
C THR A 153 0.84 -16.87 26.63
N GLY A 154 2.17 -16.95 26.55
CA GLY A 154 2.87 -18.22 26.69
C GLY A 154 4.08 -18.31 25.80
N THR A 155 4.51 -19.55 25.59
CA THR A 155 5.71 -19.87 24.81
C THR A 155 5.33 -20.85 23.70
N VAL A 156 5.82 -20.59 22.48
CA VAL A 156 5.71 -21.49 21.34
C VAL A 156 7.09 -21.69 20.74
N THR A 157 7.35 -22.86 20.16
CA THR A 157 8.59 -23.10 19.42
C THR A 157 8.41 -22.71 17.95
N ILE A 158 9.27 -21.83 17.44
CA ILE A 158 9.30 -21.41 16.03
C ILE A 158 10.74 -21.51 15.54
N ALA A 159 10.98 -22.12 14.38
CA ALA A 159 12.33 -22.38 13.88
C ALA A 159 13.24 -23.14 14.89
N GLY A 160 12.64 -23.98 15.75
CA GLY A 160 13.37 -24.66 16.84
C GLY A 160 13.74 -23.76 18.04
N LEU A 161 13.38 -22.47 18.03
CA LEU A 161 13.68 -21.52 19.10
C LEU A 161 12.44 -21.24 19.96
N PRO A 162 12.59 -21.15 21.30
CA PRO A 162 11.50 -20.74 22.18
C PRO A 162 11.19 -19.25 21.95
N CYS A 163 9.95 -18.99 21.54
CA CYS A 163 9.40 -17.66 21.31
C CYS A 163 8.28 -17.39 22.32
N HIS A 164 8.26 -16.20 22.88
CA HIS A 164 7.45 -15.85 24.04
C HIS A 164 6.52 -14.68 23.73
N ARG A 165 5.33 -14.70 24.32
CA ARG A 165 4.39 -13.57 24.36
C ARG A 165 3.89 -13.37 25.77
N SER A 166 4.00 -12.15 26.28
CA SER A 166 3.56 -11.77 27.62
C SER A 166 2.73 -10.50 27.60
N HIS A 167 1.82 -10.35 28.54
CA HIS A 167 1.16 -9.07 28.79
C HIS A 167 2.14 -8.09 29.43
N SER A 168 2.18 -6.87 28.93
CA SER A 168 2.74 -5.72 29.64
C SER A 168 1.60 -5.03 30.39
N SER A 169 1.66 -5.04 31.72
CA SER A 169 0.94 -4.02 32.48
C SER A 169 1.70 -2.70 32.34
N ALA A 170 0.99 -1.59 32.16
CA ALA A 170 1.62 -0.29 32.33
C ALA A 170 2.07 -0.18 33.78
N THR A 171 3.32 0.21 34.01
CA THR A 171 3.78 0.61 35.35
C THR A 171 2.93 1.77 35.82
N ALA A 172 2.29 1.61 36.98
CA ALA A 172 1.53 2.66 37.64
C ALA A 172 2.49 3.80 38.04
N ALA A 173 2.72 4.73 37.13
CA ALA A 173 3.38 6.00 37.40
C ALA A 173 2.63 7.10 36.62
N ASP A 174 1.85 7.87 37.39
CA ASP A 174 1.35 9.22 37.12
C ASP A 174 0.85 9.54 35.70
N ASP A 175 -0.41 9.21 35.39
CA ASP A 175 -1.45 10.22 35.16
C ASP A 175 -2.80 9.54 34.92
N ALA A 176 -3.80 9.82 35.76
CA ALA A 176 -5.12 9.17 35.78
C ALA A 176 -6.05 9.57 34.62
N ARG A 177 -5.53 9.79 33.41
CA ARG A 177 -6.32 10.25 32.25
C ARG A 177 -6.20 9.42 30.98
N TYR A 178 -5.32 8.42 30.93
CA TYR A 178 -5.24 7.48 29.81
C TYR A 178 -5.53 6.07 30.30
N ARG A 179 -6.58 5.43 29.77
CA ARG A 179 -6.77 3.99 29.93
C ARG A 179 -5.52 3.33 29.33
N SER A 180 -4.71 2.65 30.15
CA SER A 180 -3.59 1.87 29.63
C SER A 180 -4.16 0.72 28.81
N GLU A 181 -4.01 0.76 27.49
CA GLU A 181 -4.29 -0.41 26.66
C GLU A 181 -3.30 -1.51 27.04
N ALA A 182 -3.81 -2.70 27.35
CA ALA A 182 -2.97 -3.86 27.57
C ALA A 182 -2.20 -4.14 26.28
N SER A 183 -0.87 -3.98 26.30
CA SER A 183 -0.02 -4.33 25.18
C SER A 183 0.60 -5.71 25.39
N PHE A 184 0.70 -6.48 24.31
CA PHE A 184 1.47 -7.71 24.30
C PHE A 184 2.92 -7.39 23.93
N ARG A 185 3.86 -8.09 24.57
CA ARG A 185 5.27 -8.07 24.19
C ARG A 185 5.66 -9.43 23.68
N CYS A 186 6.34 -9.48 22.54
CA CYS A 186 6.88 -10.72 21.98
C CYS A 186 8.41 -10.69 21.89
N TRP A 187 9.07 -11.79 22.26
CA TRP A 187 10.53 -11.89 22.29
C TRP A 187 10.97 -13.34 22.15
N TRP A 188 12.24 -13.57 21.81
CA TRP A 188 12.85 -14.90 21.72
C TRP A 188 14.33 -14.85 22.12
N ILE A 189 14.92 -16.03 22.33
CA ILE A 189 16.37 -16.19 22.52
C ILE A 189 16.94 -16.77 21.24
N ASP A 190 17.95 -16.10 20.66
CA ASP A 190 18.63 -16.59 19.46
C ASP A 190 19.65 -17.70 19.76
N SER A 191 20.26 -18.25 18.70
CA SER A 191 21.29 -19.31 18.83
C SER A 191 22.54 -18.88 19.59
N ALA A 192 22.79 -17.56 19.74
CA ALA A 192 23.89 -17.02 20.52
C ALA A 192 23.51 -16.79 22.00
N GLY A 193 22.27 -17.13 22.38
CA GLY A 193 21.75 -16.91 23.74
C GLY A 193 21.33 -15.47 24.00
N GLN A 194 21.25 -14.61 22.98
CA GLN A 194 20.86 -13.22 23.13
C GLN A 194 19.35 -13.07 22.98
N ARG A 195 18.76 -12.19 23.79
CA ARG A 195 17.33 -11.86 23.68
C ARG A 195 17.10 -10.88 22.54
N GLN A 196 16.11 -11.19 21.71
CA GLN A 196 15.65 -10.38 20.59
C GLN A 196 14.15 -10.05 20.75
N GLY A 197 13.68 -9.03 20.04
CA GLY A 197 12.28 -8.59 20.08
C GLY A 197 12.02 -7.48 21.10
N ASP A 198 10.83 -7.47 21.69
CA ASP A 198 10.43 -6.40 22.60
C ASP A 198 11.25 -6.39 23.90
N ALA A 199 11.63 -5.17 24.31
CA ALA A 199 12.32 -4.94 25.56
C ALA A 199 11.48 -5.42 26.76
N GLY A 200 12.13 -6.06 27.73
CA GLY A 200 11.56 -6.46 29.01
C GLY A 200 11.39 -5.27 29.95
#